data_AF-A0AAD5B5M9-F1
#
_entry.id   AF-A0AAD5B5M9-F1
#
_cell.length_a   1.000
_cell.length_b   1.000
_cell.length_c   1.000
_cell.angle_alpha   90.00
_cell.angle_beta   90.00
_cell.angle_gamma   90.00
#
_symmetry.space_group_name_H-M   'P 1'
#
loop_
_entity.id
_entity.type
_entity.pdbx_description
1 polymer ?
#
loop_
_entity_poly.entity_id
_entity_poly.type
_entity_poly.pdbx_seq_one_letter_code
_entity_poly.pdbx_strand_id
1 'polypeptide(L)'
;NICCCNVFTAGAAGSSITPKQTIISSPEGSNTTLTCTYDDSANYLYWYQQKPQSGQEFLLRIIKSTDYVTRAKQLDPRISIRLHKDKKKVDLEIFPAAVSDSALYYCAMEPTVTQNSYTLYKK
;
A
#
# COMPACT_ATOMS: atom_id res chain seq x y z
N ASN A 1 -22.33 -6.68 -8.88
CA ASN A 1 -21.94 -5.25 -8.83
C ASN A 1 -20.50 -5.04 -9.32
N ILE A 2 -20.03 -3.80 -9.44
CA ILE A 2 -18.62 -3.46 -9.75
C ILE A 2 -17.95 -2.89 -8.49
N CYS A 3 -16.73 -3.33 -8.20
CA CYS A 3 -15.87 -2.81 -7.16
C CYS A 3 -14.90 -1.79 -7.78
N CYS A 4 -14.73 -0.63 -7.16
CA CYS A 4 -13.85 0.44 -7.64
C CYS A 4 -12.81 0.78 -6.58
N CYS A 5 -11.55 0.37 -6.82
CA CYS A 5 -10.43 0.66 -5.94
C CYS A 5 -9.55 1.74 -6.56
N ASN A 6 -9.23 2.79 -5.81
CA ASN A 6 -8.26 3.79 -6.23
C ASN A 6 -6.96 3.59 -5.46
N VAL A 7 -5.81 3.69 -6.12
CA VAL A 7 -4.50 3.49 -5.50
C VAL A 7 -3.69 4.77 -5.56
N PHE A 8 -3.23 5.22 -4.40
CA PHE A 8 -2.38 6.38 -4.21
C PHE A 8 -1.09 5.98 -3.51
N THR A 9 -0.10 6.89 -3.54
CA THR A 9 1.16 6.70 -2.85
C THR A 9 1.36 7.73 -1.76
N ALA A 10 1.96 7.29 -0.67
CA ALA A 10 2.47 8.17 0.39
C ALA A 10 3.96 7.88 0.56
N GLY A 11 4.81 8.86 0.24
CA GLY A 11 6.27 8.73 0.31
C GLY A 11 6.93 10.09 0.51
N ALA A 12 8.18 10.08 0.97
CA ALA A 12 9.00 11.28 1.15
C ALA A 12 9.82 11.59 -0.11
N ALA A 13 10.31 12.83 -0.21
CA ALA A 13 11.22 13.22 -1.29
C ALA A 13 12.49 12.33 -1.29
N GLY A 14 12.69 11.58 -2.37
CA GLY A 14 13.83 10.65 -2.53
C GLY A 14 13.48 9.16 -2.46
N SER A 15 12.28 8.81 -2.00
CA SER A 15 11.75 7.44 -2.03
C SER A 15 10.68 7.30 -3.12
N SER A 16 10.88 6.43 -4.10
CA SER A 16 9.93 6.21 -5.21
C SER A 16 9.11 4.95 -4.99
N ILE A 17 7.85 5.13 -4.57
CA ILE A 17 6.80 4.12 -4.67
C ILE A 17 5.69 4.66 -5.57
N THR A 18 5.22 3.82 -6.51
CA THR A 18 4.29 4.23 -7.58
C THR A 18 3.26 3.13 -7.82
N PRO A 19 1.96 3.44 -7.93
CA PRO A 19 0.97 2.44 -8.29
C PRO A 19 1.08 2.10 -9.78
N LYS A 20 0.90 0.84 -10.14
CA LYS A 20 0.85 0.42 -11.55
C LYS A 20 -0.41 0.95 -12.24
N GLN A 21 -1.52 1.02 -11.51
CA GLN A 21 -2.79 1.58 -11.95
C GLN A 21 -3.39 2.36 -10.78
N THR A 22 -3.88 3.56 -11.06
CA THR A 22 -4.48 4.44 -10.05
C THR A 22 -5.95 4.13 -9.82
N ILE A 23 -6.64 3.50 -10.77
CA ILE A 23 -8.05 3.11 -10.68
C ILE A 23 -8.18 1.69 -11.19
N ILE A 24 -8.78 0.81 -10.39
CA ILE A 24 -9.00 -0.60 -10.69
C ILE A 24 -10.48 -0.89 -10.50
N SER A 25 -11.13 -1.29 -11.59
CA SER A 25 -12.55 -1.66 -11.61
C SER A 25 -12.67 -3.14 -11.91
N SER A 26 -13.34 -3.88 -11.03
CA SER A 26 -13.49 -5.33 -11.18
C SER A 26 -14.89 -5.78 -10.78
N PRO A 27 -15.43 -6.86 -11.38
CA PRO A 27 -16.69 -7.44 -10.94
C PRO A 27 -16.60 -7.91 -9.49
N GLU A 28 -17.69 -7.79 -8.76
CA GLU A 28 -17.88 -8.47 -7.48
C GLU A 28 -17.66 -9.98 -7.64
N GLY A 29 -17.03 -10.62 -6.64
CA GLY A 29 -16.64 -12.02 -6.68
C GLY A 29 -15.32 -12.32 -7.40
N SER A 30 -14.74 -11.35 -8.13
CA SER A 30 -13.46 -11.56 -8.82
C SER A 30 -12.25 -11.37 -7.89
N ASN A 31 -11.07 -11.71 -8.39
CA ASN A 31 -9.80 -11.42 -7.74
C ASN A 31 -9.32 -10.02 -8.15
N THR A 32 -9.29 -9.10 -7.20
CA THR A 32 -8.80 -7.73 -7.40
C THR A 32 -7.38 -7.61 -6.90
N THR A 33 -6.46 -7.21 -7.77
CA THR A 33 -5.04 -7.01 -7.43
C THR A 33 -4.64 -5.54 -7.57
N LEU A 34 -4.22 -4.93 -6.48
CA LEU A 34 -3.65 -3.58 -6.44
C LEU A 34 -2.11 -3.71 -6.42
N THR A 35 -1.44 -3.23 -7.46
CA THR A 35 0.02 -3.36 -7.59
C THR A 35 0.71 -2.01 -7.37
N CYS A 36 1.76 -2.00 -6.54
CA CYS A 36 2.72 -0.91 -6.50
C CYS A 36 4.14 -1.39 -6.81
N THR A 37 4.90 -0.55 -7.50
CA THR A 37 6.34 -0.69 -7.71
C THR A 37 7.09 0.20 -6.74
N TYR A 38 8.22 -0.26 -6.24
CA TYR A 38 9.05 0.48 -5.29
C TYR A 38 10.52 0.50 -5.74
N ASP A 39 11.32 1.37 -5.14
CA ASP A 39 12.78 1.31 -5.21
C ASP A 39 13.39 0.68 -3.93
N ASP A 40 14.71 0.49 -3.93
CA ASP A 40 15.39 -0.14 -2.80
C ASP A 40 15.81 0.82 -1.69
N SER A 41 15.30 2.06 -1.69
CA SER A 41 15.73 3.07 -0.73
C SER A 41 15.30 2.78 0.70
N ALA A 42 14.14 2.14 0.92
CA ALA A 42 13.65 1.83 2.27
C ALA A 42 13.53 0.33 2.54
N ASN A 43 13.35 -0.04 3.82
CA ASN A 43 13.21 -1.45 4.24
C ASN A 43 11.77 -1.91 4.44
N TYR A 44 10.85 -0.98 4.70
CA TYR A 44 9.46 -1.30 5.00
C TYR A 44 8.50 -0.80 3.93
N LEU A 45 7.55 -1.66 3.58
CA LEU A 45 6.41 -1.33 2.73
C LEU A 45 5.13 -1.43 3.55
N TYR A 46 4.17 -0.57 3.25
CA TYR A 46 2.92 -0.46 3.98
C TYR A 46 1.75 -0.41 3.02
N TRP A 47 0.61 -0.93 3.48
CA TRP A 47 -0.68 -0.71 2.86
C TRP A 47 -1.66 -0.12 3.87
N TYR A 48 -2.38 0.88 3.42
CA TYR A 48 -3.48 1.49 4.15
C TYR A 48 -4.74 1.48 3.26
N GLN A 49 -5.89 1.52 3.90
CA GLN A 49 -7.17 1.71 3.25
C GLN A 49 -7.81 2.97 3.83
N GLN A 50 -8.40 3.82 2.99
CA GLN A 50 -9.21 4.94 3.43
C GLN A 50 -10.62 4.78 2.89
N LYS A 51 -11.55 4.52 3.81
CA LYS A 51 -12.98 4.49 3.52
C LYS A 51 -13.58 5.89 3.79
N PRO A 52 -14.58 6.33 3.01
CA PRO A 52 -15.18 7.65 3.19
C PRO A 52 -15.66 7.97 4.61
N GLN A 53 -16.07 6.94 5.38
CA GLN A 53 -16.65 7.10 6.71
C GLN A 53 -15.68 6.80 7.87
N SER A 54 -14.60 6.06 7.63
CA SER A 54 -13.73 5.53 8.70
C SER A 54 -12.37 6.21 8.79
N GLY A 55 -12.02 7.06 7.82
CA GLY A 55 -10.66 7.61 7.71
C GLY A 55 -9.65 6.57 7.22
N GLN A 56 -8.36 6.85 7.45
CA GLN A 56 -7.26 5.99 7.02
C GLN A 56 -6.99 4.89 8.07
N GLU A 57 -7.06 3.64 7.62
CA GLU A 57 -6.85 2.42 8.42
C GLU A 57 -5.58 1.71 7.95
N PHE A 58 -4.76 1.29 8.90
CA PHE A 58 -3.60 0.43 8.63
C PHE A 58 -4.05 -0.99 8.28
N LEU A 59 -3.57 -1.53 7.16
CA LEU A 59 -3.83 -2.92 6.78
C LEU A 59 -2.67 -3.82 7.18
N LEU A 60 -1.46 -3.51 6.69
CA LEU A 60 -0.28 -4.34 6.91
C LEU A 60 1.03 -3.60 6.65
N ARG A 61 2.12 -4.17 7.18
CA ARG A 61 3.51 -3.79 6.95
C ARG A 61 4.32 -5.01 6.55
N ILE A 62 5.22 -4.85 5.58
CA ILE A 62 6.16 -5.86 5.11
C ILE A 62 7.59 -5.41 5.41
N ILE A 63 8.42 -6.30 5.93
CA ILE A 63 9.86 -6.11 6.03
C ILE A 63 10.51 -6.75 4.80
N LYS A 64 11.04 -5.95 3.86
CA LYS A 64 11.57 -6.47 2.58
C LYS A 64 12.73 -7.45 2.74
N SER A 65 13.54 -7.33 3.79
CA SER A 65 14.70 -8.20 3.99
C SER A 65 14.32 -9.62 4.41
N THR A 66 13.29 -9.77 5.25
CA THR A 66 12.90 -11.06 5.86
C THR A 66 11.56 -11.60 5.36
N ASP A 67 10.84 -10.84 4.54
CA ASP A 67 9.47 -11.14 4.08
C ASP A 67 8.44 -11.23 5.21
N TYR A 68 8.81 -10.74 6.40
CA TYR A 68 7.92 -10.76 7.54
C TYR A 68 6.78 -9.76 7.36
N VAL A 69 5.54 -10.25 7.49
CA VAL A 69 4.32 -9.45 7.34
C VAL A 69 3.65 -9.27 8.69
N THR A 70 3.53 -8.02 9.13
CA THR A 70 2.71 -7.63 10.27
C THR A 70 1.35 -7.16 9.77
N ARG A 71 0.27 -7.83 10.17
CA ARG A 71 -1.12 -7.50 9.78
C ARG A 71 -1.83 -6.73 10.88
N ALA A 72 -2.79 -5.89 10.50
CA ALA A 72 -3.72 -5.29 11.44
C ALA A 72 -4.54 -6.37 12.17
N LYS A 73 -4.94 -6.08 13.41
CA LYS A 73 -5.66 -7.04 14.27
C LYS A 73 -6.99 -7.51 13.67
N GLN A 74 -7.67 -6.63 12.93
CA GLN A 74 -8.98 -6.89 12.31
C GLN A 74 -8.90 -6.84 10.78
N LEU A 75 -7.76 -7.24 10.20
CA LEU A 75 -7.64 -7.32 8.75
C LEU A 75 -8.63 -8.33 8.18
N ASP A 76 -9.33 -7.95 7.12
CA ASP A 76 -10.25 -8.85 6.41
C ASP A 76 -9.47 -10.07 5.88
N PRO A 77 -9.91 -11.31 6.17
CA PRO A 77 -9.22 -12.52 5.73
C PRO A 77 -9.16 -12.69 4.20
N ARG A 78 -10.00 -11.96 3.45
CA ARG A 78 -9.97 -11.93 1.98
C ARG A 78 -8.78 -11.14 1.42
N ILE A 79 -8.07 -10.40 2.26
CA ILE A 79 -6.90 -9.61 1.88
C ILE A 79 -5.63 -10.44 2.03
N SER A 80 -4.95 -10.66 0.90
CA SER A 80 -3.61 -11.25 0.83
C SER A 80 -2.58 -10.26 0.29
N ILE A 81 -1.30 -10.58 0.51
CA ILE A 81 -0.18 -9.74 0.06
C ILE A 81 0.86 -10.61 -0.63
N ARG A 82 1.42 -10.10 -1.73
CA ARG A 82 2.48 -10.77 -2.48
C ARG A 82 3.63 -9.82 -2.76
N LEU A 83 4.82 -10.16 -2.26
CA LEU A 83 6.05 -9.41 -2.52
C LEU A 83 6.84 -10.06 -3.66
N HIS A 84 7.20 -9.25 -4.66
CA HIS A 84 8.02 -9.63 -5.80
C HIS A 84 9.32 -8.83 -5.80
N LYS A 85 10.35 -9.32 -5.11
CA LYS A 85 11.64 -8.60 -4.95
C LYS A 85 12.36 -8.40 -6.28
N ASP A 86 12.38 -9.43 -7.13
CA ASP A 86 12.98 -9.43 -8.46
C ASP A 86 12.43 -8.31 -9.36
N LYS A 87 11.13 -8.03 -9.22
CA LYS A 87 10.42 -7.03 -10.02
C LYS A 87 10.20 -5.71 -9.27
N LYS A 88 10.69 -5.62 -8.03
CA LYS A 88 10.42 -4.52 -7.08
C LYS A 88 8.94 -4.14 -7.01
N LYS A 89 8.08 -5.16 -6.85
CA LYS A 89 6.62 -5.03 -6.83
C LYS A 89 6.03 -5.58 -5.55
N VAL A 90 4.92 -5.00 -5.13
CA VAL A 90 4.10 -5.45 -4.03
C VAL A 90 2.64 -5.39 -4.45
N ASP A 91 1.95 -6.52 -4.30
CA ASP A 91 0.55 -6.68 -4.69
C ASP A 91 -0.31 -6.89 -3.45
N LEU A 92 -1.35 -6.06 -3.30
CA LEU A 92 -2.46 -6.30 -2.37
C LEU A 92 -3.57 -6.99 -3.16
N GLU A 93 -3.94 -8.19 -2.74
CA GLU A 93 -4.96 -9.01 -3.40
C GLU A 93 -6.20 -9.09 -2.52
N ILE A 94 -7.38 -8.98 -3.15
CA ILE A 94 -8.67 -9.09 -2.48
C ILE A 94 -9.49 -10.15 -3.21
N PHE A 95 -9.81 -11.25 -2.51
CA PHE A 95 -10.62 -12.31 -3.09
C PHE A 95 -11.50 -13.02 -2.04
N PRO A 96 -12.81 -13.21 -2.30
CA PRO A 96 -13.58 -12.60 -3.39
C PRO A 96 -13.78 -11.09 -3.15
N ALA A 97 -13.68 -10.26 -4.20
CA ALA A 97 -13.94 -8.83 -4.09
C ALA A 97 -15.43 -8.54 -3.79
N ALA A 98 -15.68 -7.61 -2.88
CA ALA A 98 -17.02 -7.13 -2.53
C ALA A 98 -17.11 -5.62 -2.74
N VAL A 99 -18.33 -5.10 -2.96
CA VAL A 99 -18.54 -3.66 -3.16
C VAL A 99 -18.02 -2.84 -1.97
N SER A 100 -18.11 -3.39 -0.76
CA SER A 100 -17.57 -2.80 0.48
C SER A 100 -16.06 -2.60 0.48
N ASP A 101 -15.34 -3.25 -0.43
CA ASP A 101 -13.90 -3.10 -0.60
C ASP A 101 -13.54 -1.90 -1.48
N SER A 102 -14.54 -1.29 -2.15
CA SER A 102 -14.34 -0.08 -2.94
C SER A 102 -13.93 1.07 -2.02
N ALA A 103 -12.67 1.51 -2.16
CA ALA A 103 -12.06 2.50 -1.29
C ALA A 103 -10.85 3.15 -1.97
N LEU A 104 -10.25 4.12 -1.27
CA LEU A 104 -8.90 4.55 -1.56
C LEU A 104 -7.93 3.59 -0.85
N TYR A 105 -6.86 3.20 -1.53
CA TYR A 105 -5.79 2.38 -0.98
C TYR A 105 -4.49 3.13 -1.14
N TYR A 106 -3.69 3.16 -0.08
CA TYR A 106 -2.38 3.79 -0.11
C TYR A 106 -1.31 2.72 0.02
N CYS A 107 -0.46 2.61 -0.98
CA CYS A 107 0.81 1.92 -0.82
C CYS A 107 1.87 2.95 -0.41
N ALA A 108 2.60 2.65 0.65
CA ALA A 108 3.57 3.57 1.20
C ALA A 108 4.88 2.85 1.50
N MET A 109 5.93 3.63 1.59
CA MET A 109 7.26 3.16 1.94
C MET A 109 7.80 4.04 3.07
N GLU A 110 8.60 3.45 3.96
CA GLU A 110 9.24 4.23 5.03
C GLU A 110 10.04 5.40 4.43
N PRO A 111 9.89 6.63 4.94
CA PRO A 111 10.72 7.75 4.54
C PRO A 111 12.20 7.44 4.80
N THR A 112 13.03 7.53 3.77
CA THR A 112 14.46 7.67 3.99
C THR A 112 14.72 9.09 4.46
N VAL A 113 15.16 9.25 5.72
CA VAL A 113 15.64 10.56 6.17
C VAL A 113 16.88 10.89 5.37
N THR A 114 16.75 11.72 4.33
CA THR A 114 17.90 12.45 3.81
C THR A 114 18.09 13.61 4.78
N GLN A 115 18.94 13.42 5.79
CA GLN A 115 19.30 14.48 6.72
C GLN A 115 20.09 15.54 5.95
N ASN A 116 19.41 16.49 5.31
CA ASN A 116 20.00 17.81 5.13
C ASN A 116 19.94 18.48 6.51
N SER A 117 20.97 18.27 7.32
CA SER A 117 21.16 18.86 8.66
C SER A 117 21.37 20.38 8.64
N TYR A 118 20.93 21.07 7.59
CA TYR A 118 21.06 22.51 7.48
C TYR A 118 19.68 23.12 7.33
N THR A 119 19.30 23.87 8.37
CA THR A 119 18.14 24.76 8.51
C THR A 119 16.83 24.13 8.98
N LEU A 120 16.66 24.06 10.31
CA LEU A 120 15.63 24.84 11.02
C LEU A 120 15.72 24.61 12.54
N TYR A 121 16.76 25.16 13.17
CA TYR A 121 16.53 25.85 14.44
C TYR A 121 16.19 27.29 14.08
N LYS A 122 14.91 27.62 14.05
CA LYS A 122 14.48 28.98 14.34
C LYS A 122 13.44 28.90 15.44
N LYS A 123 13.89 29.40 16.59
CA LYS A 123 13.17 29.66 17.83
C LYS A 123 12.03 30.63 17.60
#